data_AF-A0A6J7T2K8-F1
#
_entry.id   AF-A0A6J7T2K8-F1
#
_cell.length_a   1.000
_cell.length_b   1.000
_cell.length_c   1.000
_cell.angle_alpha   90.00
_cell.angle_beta   90.00
_cell.angle_gamma   90.00
#
_symmetry.space_group_name_H-M   'P 1'
#
loop_
_entity.id
_entity.type
_entity.pdbx_description
1 polymer ?
#
loop_
_entity_poly.entity_id
_entity_poly.type
_entity_poly.pdbx_seq_one_letter_code
_entity_poly.pdbx_strand_id
1 'polypeptide(L)'
;MFAGSKRAHEWRFDKMMGCSHLPGGITIFAMTTSGKPAGLGYGDGPASEVQFRIELASAIALGTLERYEQELVAEQVQHASELPTSPPPP
;
A
#
# COMPACT_ATOMS: atom_id res chain seq x y z
N MET A 1 -15.82 -15.27 1.15
CA MET A 1 -14.51 -15.10 1.83
C MET A 1 -13.60 -16.19 1.28
N PHE A 2 -12.50 -15.84 0.63
CA PHE A 2 -11.57 -16.84 0.09
C PHE A 2 -10.67 -17.33 1.23
N ALA A 3 -10.92 -18.55 1.70
CA ALA A 3 -10.02 -19.23 2.63
C ALA A 3 -9.12 -20.17 1.82
N GLY A 4 -7.86 -19.78 1.61
CA GLY A 4 -6.88 -20.64 0.97
C GLY A 4 -6.62 -21.93 1.76
N SER A 5 -5.98 -22.91 1.13
CA SER A 5 -5.74 -24.25 1.71
C SER A 5 -4.71 -24.29 2.86
N LYS A 6 -4.06 -23.16 3.17
CA LYS A 6 -3.17 -22.99 4.33
C LYS A 6 -3.89 -22.17 5.39
N ARG A 7 -3.58 -22.39 6.68
CA ARG A 7 -4.02 -21.51 7.78
C ARG A 7 -3.57 -20.07 7.47
N ALA A 8 -4.45 -19.30 6.85
CA ALA A 8 -4.22 -17.91 6.54
C ALA A 8 -4.63 -17.11 7.78
N HIS A 9 -3.68 -16.37 8.35
CA HIS A 9 -4.04 -15.33 9.30
C HIS A 9 -4.69 -14.20 8.50
N GLU A 10 -5.99 -14.03 8.68
CA GLU A 10 -6.73 -12.92 8.09
C GLU A 10 -6.71 -11.72 9.03
N TRP A 11 -6.53 -10.53 8.46
CA TRP A 11 -6.56 -9.27 9.20
C TRP A 11 -7.66 -8.38 8.62
N ARG A 12 -8.42 -7.77 9.52
CA ARG A 12 -9.50 -6.86 9.12
C ARG A 12 -8.99 -5.44 9.00
N PHE A 13 -9.23 -4.79 7.87
CA PHE A 13 -8.82 -3.40 7.65
C PHE A 13 -9.46 -2.42 8.64
N ASP A 14 -10.69 -2.65 9.11
CA ASP A 14 -11.34 -1.80 10.14
C ASP A 14 -10.68 -1.91 11.53
N LYS A 15 -9.72 -2.83 11.71
CA LYS A 15 -8.89 -2.99 12.91
C LYS A 15 -7.45 -2.53 12.69
N MET A 16 -7.14 -1.98 11.52
CA MET A 16 -5.82 -1.45 11.22
C MET A 16 -5.73 0.01 11.67
N MET A 17 -4.72 0.33 12.46
CA MET A 17 -4.39 1.72 12.86
C MET A 17 -3.46 2.38 11.85
N GLY A 18 -2.68 1.60 11.13
CA GLY A 18 -1.79 2.05 10.05
C GLY A 18 -0.96 0.90 9.50
N CYS A 19 -0.25 1.18 8.42
CA CYS A 19 0.73 0.27 7.83
C CYS A 19 2.02 1.01 7.49
N SER A 20 3.11 0.27 7.40
CA SER A 20 4.41 0.79 6.97
C SER A 20 5.00 -0.16 5.94
N HIS A 21 5.34 0.40 4.78
CA HIS A 21 5.97 -0.31 3.68
C HIS A 21 7.50 -0.20 3.82
N LEU A 22 8.18 -1.34 3.82
CA LEU A 22 9.63 -1.45 4.00
C LEU A 22 10.30 -1.88 2.69
N PRO A 23 11.58 -1.50 2.48
CA PRO A 23 12.42 -2.07 1.43
C PRO A 23 12.45 -3.61 1.51
N GLY A 24 12.61 -4.28 0.37
CA GLY A 24 12.51 -5.75 0.32
C GLY A 24 11.08 -6.26 0.10
N GLY A 25 10.11 -5.37 -0.11
CA GLY A 25 8.71 -5.71 -0.35
C GLY A 25 8.04 -6.36 0.87
N ILE A 26 8.02 -5.64 1.98
CA ILE A 26 7.35 -6.05 3.21
C ILE A 26 6.43 -4.94 3.67
N THR A 27 5.22 -5.29 4.11
CA THR A 27 4.33 -4.37 4.83
C THR A 27 4.13 -4.85 6.25
N ILE A 28 4.28 -3.95 7.21
CA ILE A 28 3.95 -4.18 8.62
C ILE A 28 2.65 -3.44 8.95
N PHE A 29 1.71 -4.12 9.59
CA PHE A 29 0.41 -3.58 9.99
C PHE A 29 0.36 -3.41 11.51
N ALA A 30 -0.01 -2.20 11.93
CA ALA A 30 -0.37 -1.93 13.31
C ALA A 30 -1.86 -2.23 13.50
N MET A 31 -2.18 -3.26 14.28
CA MET A 31 -3.55 -3.73 14.50
C MET A 31 -4.03 -3.38 15.92
N THR A 32 -5.30 -3.02 16.09
CA THR A 32 -5.89 -2.77 17.42
C THR A 32 -6.06 -4.06 18.24
N THR A 33 -6.03 -5.22 17.59
CA THR A 33 -6.42 -6.51 18.18
C THR A 33 -5.26 -7.37 18.66
N SER A 34 -4.00 -6.98 18.40
CA SER A 34 -2.84 -7.80 18.75
C SER A 34 -1.68 -6.99 19.32
N GLY A 35 -1.06 -7.49 20.38
CA GLY A 35 0.18 -6.92 20.95
C GLY A 35 1.42 -7.13 20.08
N LYS A 36 1.31 -7.89 18.99
CA LYS A 36 2.35 -8.06 17.97
C LYS A 36 1.86 -7.51 16.64
N PRO A 37 2.67 -6.73 15.91
CA PRO A 37 2.32 -6.27 14.58
C PRO A 37 2.21 -7.44 13.61
N ALA A 38 1.28 -7.33 12.67
CA ALA A 38 1.12 -8.29 11.57
C ALA A 38 2.05 -7.89 10.41
N GLY A 39 2.46 -8.85 9.58
CA GLY A 39 3.36 -8.58 8.46
C GLY A 39 3.00 -9.39 7.23
N LEU A 40 3.14 -8.78 6.06
CA LEU A 40 3.01 -9.41 4.75
C LEU A 40 4.28 -9.16 3.95
N GLY A 41 5.02 -10.23 3.62
CA GLY A 41 6.14 -10.19 2.69
C GLY A 41 5.72 -10.61 1.29
N TYR A 42 6.15 -9.85 0.29
CA TYR A 42 5.83 -10.03 -1.12
C TYR A 42 7.04 -9.84 -2.05
N GLY A 43 8.17 -9.32 -1.55
CA GLY A 43 9.40 -9.14 -2.34
C GLY A 43 9.40 -7.89 -3.21
N ASP A 44 10.58 -7.51 -3.72
CA ASP A 44 10.77 -6.23 -4.42
C ASP A 44 10.03 -6.13 -5.76
N GLY A 45 9.96 -7.23 -6.51
CA GLY A 45 9.32 -7.26 -7.84
C GLY A 45 7.88 -6.72 -7.86
N PRO A 46 6.98 -7.27 -7.01
CA PRO A 46 5.58 -6.80 -6.95
C PRO A 46 5.36 -5.65 -5.97
N ALA A 47 6.41 -5.00 -5.46
CA ALA A 47 6.28 -4.15 -4.28
C ALA A 47 5.32 -2.97 -4.48
N SER A 48 5.46 -2.23 -5.58
CA SER A 48 4.60 -1.09 -5.89
C SER A 48 3.13 -1.48 -6.03
N GLU A 49 2.85 -2.57 -6.74
CA GLU A 49 1.48 -3.04 -6.96
C GLU A 49 0.82 -3.49 -5.65
N VAL A 50 1.54 -4.23 -4.81
CA VAL A 50 1.00 -4.72 -3.54
C VAL A 50 0.79 -3.58 -2.55
N GLN A 51 1.72 -2.62 -2.47
CA GLN A 51 1.58 -1.42 -1.65
C GLN A 51 0.31 -0.64 -2.05
N PHE A 52 0.16 -0.32 -3.34
CA PHE A 52 -1.02 0.35 -3.86
C PHE A 52 -2.33 -0.37 -3.50
N ARG A 53 -2.39 -1.69 -3.69
CA ARG A 53 -3.58 -2.49 -3.36
C ARG A 53 -3.91 -2.46 -1.86
N ILE A 54 -2.90 -2.47 -0.99
CA ILE A 54 -3.07 -2.38 0.46
C ILE A 54 -3.61 -1.00 0.85
N GLU A 55 -3.01 0.07 0.35
CA GLU A 55 -3.41 1.44 0.65
C GLU A 55 -4.83 1.72 0.15
N LEU A 56 -5.16 1.32 -1.08
CA LEU A 56 -6.50 1.45 -1.64
C LEU A 56 -7.55 0.70 -0.79
N ALA A 57 -7.28 -0.56 -0.44
CA ALA A 57 -8.19 -1.34 0.39
C ALA A 57 -8.38 -0.71 1.78
N SER A 58 -7.31 -0.16 2.35
CA SER A 58 -7.32 0.53 3.63
C SER A 58 -8.15 1.83 3.56
N ALA A 59 -7.97 2.62 2.51
CA ALA A 59 -8.71 3.86 2.29
C ALA A 59 -10.22 3.61 2.12
N ILE A 60 -10.60 2.55 1.40
CA ILE A 60 -12.00 2.12 1.28
C ILE A 60 -12.56 1.73 2.65
N ALA A 61 -11.84 0.87 3.40
CA ALA A 61 -12.33 0.35 4.67
C ALA A 61 -12.42 1.42 5.77
N LEU A 62 -11.53 2.41 5.76
CA LEU A 62 -11.48 3.49 6.75
C LEU A 62 -12.29 4.73 6.32
N GLY A 63 -12.92 4.71 5.14
CA GLY A 63 -13.72 5.83 4.63
C GLY A 63 -12.88 7.06 4.27
N THR A 64 -11.62 6.88 3.88
CA THR A 64 -10.70 7.96 3.51
C THR A 64 -10.32 7.95 2.03
N LEU A 65 -11.19 7.41 1.16
CA LEU A 65 -10.91 7.26 -0.27
C LEU A 65 -10.67 8.60 -0.98
N GLU A 66 -11.48 9.63 -0.68
CA GLU A 66 -11.33 10.96 -1.28
C GLU A 66 -9.96 11.60 -0.95
N ARG A 67 -9.53 11.49 0.32
CA ARG A 67 -8.19 11.94 0.73
C ARG A 67 -7.09 11.17 -0.02
N TYR A 68 -7.24 9.86 -0.14
CA TYR A 68 -6.26 9.02 -0.84
C TYR A 68 -6.16 9.37 -2.34
N GLU A 69 -7.30 9.66 -2.99
CA GLU A 69 -7.31 10.13 -4.37
C GLU A 69 -6.56 11.46 -4.53
N GLN A 70 -6.76 12.42 -3.61
CA GLN A 70 -6.04 13.69 -3.62
C GLN A 70 -4.52 13.49 -3.46
N GLU A 71 -4.10 12.57 -2.59
CA GLU A 71 -2.69 12.20 -2.40
C GLU A 71 -2.10 11.62 -3.70
N LEU A 72 -2.81 10.71 -4.38
CA LEU A 72 -2.38 10.13 -5.66
C LEU A 72 -2.30 11.16 -6.79
N VAL A 73 -3.19 12.14 -6.81
CA VAL A 73 -3.14 13.24 -7.79
C VAL A 73 -1.93 14.12 -7.53
N ALA A 74 -1.64 14.45 -6.27
CA ALA A 74 -0.45 15.21 -5.91
C ALA A 74 0.85 14.47 -6.30
N GLU A 75 0.91 13.16 -6.04
CA GLU A 75 2.04 12.30 -6.43
C GLU A 75 2.22 12.27 -7.96
N GLN A 76 1.14 12.13 -8.73
CA GLN A 76 1.20 12.18 -10.18
C GLN A 76 1.74 13.52 -10.71
N VAL A 77 1.34 14.64 -10.11
CA VAL A 77 1.84 15.98 -10.46
C VAL A 77 3.33 16.08 -10.17
N GLN A 78 3.78 15.56 -9.03
CA GLN A 78 5.20 15.51 -8.67
C GLN A 78 6.00 14.67 -9.68
N HIS A 79 5.57 13.45 -9.96
CA HIS A 79 6.23 12.58 -10.94
C HIS A 79 6.30 13.19 -12.34
N ALA A 80 5.24 13.88 -12.77
CA ALA A 80 5.23 14.60 -14.05
C ALA A 80 6.28 15.72 -14.09
N SER A 81 6.54 16.39 -12.96
CA SER A 81 7.54 17.45 -12.85
C SER A 81 8.99 16.93 -12.86
N GLU A 82 9.19 15.67 -12.51
CA GLU A 82 10.49 15.01 -12.43
C GLU A 82 10.88 14.27 -13.72
N LEU A 83 10.00 14.24 -14.73
CA LEU A 83 10.28 13.61 -16.01
C LEU A 83 11.51 14.25 -16.67
N PRO A 84 12.47 13.46 -17.19
CA PRO A 84 13.62 13.99 -17.90
C PRO A 84 13.15 14.83 -19.09
N THR A 85 13.71 16.02 -19.27
CA THR A 85 13.51 16.78 -20.50
C THR A 85 14.02 15.96 -21.67
N SER A 86 13.22 15.89 -22.75
CA SER A 86 13.62 15.15 -23.94
C SER A 86 14.99 15.62 -24.43
N PRO A 87 15.89 14.71 -24.84
CA PRO A 87 17.19 15.11 -25.37
C PRO A 87 16.98 16.00 -26.61
N PRO A 88 17.84 17.02 -26.83
CA PRO A 88 17.73 17.89 -28.00
C PRO A 88 17.82 17.07 -29.30
N PRO A 89 17.11 17.49 -30.37
CA PRO A 89 17.14 16.79 -31.65
C PRO A 89 18.54 16.78 -32.27
N PRO A 90 18.87 15.78 -33.13
CA PRO A 90 20.19 15.61 -33.74
C PRO A 90 20.57 16.73 -34.70
#